data_AF-A0A1B6YM93-F1
#
_entry.id   AF-A0A1B6YM93-F1
#
_cell.length_a   1.000
_cell.length_b   1.000
_cell.length_c   1.000
_cell.angle_alpha   90.00
_cell.angle_beta   90.00
_cell.angle_gamma   90.00
#
_symmetry.space_group_name_H-M   'P 1'
#
loop_
_entity.id
_entity.type
_entity.pdbx_description
1 polymer ?
#
loop_
_entity_poly.entity_id
_entity_poly.type
_entity_poly.pdbx_seq_one_letter_code
_entity_poly.pdbx_strand_id
1 'polypeptide(L)' 'MSKIDPTLVADADIIVAQDTHAQKEEGTKSPDTLILVITLFGVILWGLSVAAFGIPGLYIPALAAVPVIWTMLILITRG' A
#
# COMPACT_ATOMS: atom_id res chain seq x y z
N MET A 1 37.62 -10.01 40.02
CA MET A 1 36.37 -10.77 39.80
C MET A 1 35.24 -9.75 39.71
N SER A 2 35.02 -9.18 38.52
CA SER A 2 33.98 -8.16 38.32
C SER A 2 32.62 -8.86 38.36
N LYS A 3 31.78 -8.52 39.34
CA LYS A 3 30.40 -9.00 39.39
C LYS A 3 29.65 -8.24 38.29
N ILE A 4 29.15 -8.95 37.30
CA ILE A 4 28.28 -8.37 36.28
C ILE A 4 26.95 -8.12 36.98
N ASP A 5 26.51 -6.86 37.03
CA ASP A 5 25.22 -6.52 37.63
C ASP A 5 24.11 -7.05 36.71
N PRO A 6 23.26 -7.98 37.20
CA PRO A 6 22.27 -8.68 36.37
C PRO A 6 21.14 -7.78 35.88
N THR A 7 21.01 -6.57 36.44
CA THR A 7 20.02 -5.59 36.00
C THR A 7 20.39 -5.01 34.64
N LEU A 8 21.67 -4.66 34.43
CA LEU A 8 22.19 -4.06 33.20
C LEU A 8 21.97 -4.97 31.97
N VAL A 9 22.04 -6.29 32.17
CA VAL A 9 21.80 -7.27 31.11
C VAL A 9 20.31 -7.32 30.76
N ALA A 10 19.42 -7.19 31.76
CA ALA A 10 17.98 -7.19 31.52
C ALA A 10 17.51 -5.91 30.80
N ASP A 11 18.06 -4.73 31.13
CA ASP A 11 17.76 -3.51 30.37
C ASP A 11 18.38 -3.52 28.96
N ALA A 12 19.57 -4.08 28.78
CA ALA A 12 20.14 -4.31 27.45
C ALA A 12 19.30 -5.29 26.60
N ASP A 13 18.81 -6.39 27.19
CA ASP A 13 17.94 -7.35 26.49
C ASP A 13 16.58 -6.74 26.12
N ILE A 14 16.01 -5.91 26.99
CA ILE A 14 14.76 -5.18 26.71
C ILE A 14 14.98 -4.12 25.62
N ILE A 15 16.10 -3.40 25.65
CA ILE A 15 16.45 -2.42 24.62
C ILE A 15 16.70 -3.12 23.28
N VAL A 16 17.46 -4.21 23.25
CA VAL A 16 17.67 -5.04 22.05
C VAL A 16 16.36 -5.64 21.53
N ALA A 17 15.46 -6.09 22.43
CA ALA A 17 14.13 -6.58 22.04
C ALA A 17 13.20 -5.47 21.52
N GLN A 18 13.24 -4.26 22.10
CA GLN A 18 12.49 -3.11 21.59
C GLN A 18 13.05 -2.59 20.26
N ASP A 19 14.36 -2.54 20.11
CA ASP A 19 15.04 -2.08 18.89
C ASP A 19 14.83 -3.04 17.72
N THR A 20 14.66 -4.34 18.00
CA THR A 20 14.29 -5.35 17.00
C THR A 20 12.89 -5.11 16.41
N HIS A 21 12.00 -4.41 17.13
CA HIS A 21 10.67 -4.04 16.63
C HIS A 21 10.55 -2.57 16.19
N ALA A 22 11.52 -1.71 16.54
CA ALA A 22 11.55 -0.30 16.15
C ALA A 22 12.36 -0.04 14.86
N GLN A 23 13.15 -1.00 14.40
CA GLN A 23 13.85 -0.96 13.12
C GLN A 23 13.12 -1.80 12.06
N LYS A 24 11.95 -1.31 11.61
CA LYS A 24 11.38 -1.75 10.33
C LYS A 24 11.36 -0.60 9.33
N GLU A 25 12.52 -0.47 8.71
CA GLU A 25 12.73 -0.07 7.31
C GLU A 25 12.64 1.42 6.99
N GLU A 26 13.80 2.06 7.03
CA GLU A 26 14.20 3.02 6.00
C GLU A 26 14.30 2.28 4.64
N GLY A 27 13.17 1.76 4.17
CA GLY A 27 13.06 1.10 2.88
C GLY A 27 13.07 2.20 1.83
N THR A 28 14.13 2.22 1.00
CA THR A 28 14.08 2.76 -0.37
C THR A 28 12.66 2.51 -0.88
N LYS A 29 11.83 3.56 -1.03
CA LYS A 29 10.38 3.41 -1.25
C LYS A 29 10.17 2.38 -2.34
N SER A 30 9.94 1.14 -1.93
CA SER A 30 10.00 0.04 -2.88
C SER A 30 8.86 0.31 -3.85
N PRO A 31 9.06 0.04 -5.16
CA PRO A 31 7.97 0.15 -6.12
C PRO A 31 6.71 -0.56 -5.59
N ASP A 32 6.90 -1.64 -4.83
CA ASP A 32 5.87 -2.38 -4.09
C ASP A 32 5.05 -1.51 -3.13
N THR A 33 5.68 -0.70 -2.28
CA THR A 33 4.96 0.22 -1.39
C THR A 33 4.18 1.25 -2.18
N LEU A 34 4.76 1.77 -3.27
CA LEU A 34 4.11 2.74 -4.14
C LEU A 34 2.90 2.13 -4.87
N ILE A 35 3.02 0.90 -5.36
CA ILE A 35 1.95 0.13 -6.00
C ILE A 35 0.82 -0.13 -4.99
N LEU A 36 1.15 -0.52 -3.76
CA LEU A 36 0.16 -0.72 -2.70
C LEU A 36 -0.57 0.57 -2.34
N VAL A 37 0.14 1.70 -2.21
CA VAL A 37 -0.46 3.00 -1.92
C VAL A 37 -1.38 3.45 -3.06
N ILE A 38 -0.94 3.34 -4.31
CA ILE A 38 -1.78 3.66 -5.48
C ILE A 38 -3.02 2.78 -5.55
N THR A 39 -2.86 1.47 -5.33
CA THR A 39 -3.97 0.52 -5.36
C THR A 39 -4.97 0.83 -4.25
N LEU A 40 -4.48 1.08 -3.03
CA LEU A 40 -5.32 1.44 -1.88
C LEU A 40 -6.10 2.74 -2.14
N PHE A 41 -5.44 3.78 -2.66
CA PHE A 41 -6.10 5.02 -3.03
C PHE A 41 -7.15 4.81 -4.13
N GLY A 42 -6.87 3.98 -5.14
CA GLY A 42 -7.81 3.63 -6.19
C GLY A 42 -9.08 2.94 -5.64
N VAL A 43 -8.93 2.00 -4.71
CA VAL A 43 -10.06 1.32 -4.06
C VAL A 43 -10.86 2.26 -3.17
N ILE A 44 -10.19 3.14 -2.41
CA ILE A 44 -10.87 4.14 -1.56
C ILE A 44 -11.65 5.13 -2.42
N LEU A 45 -11.05 5.64 -3.49
CA LEU A 45 -11.70 6.59 -4.40
C LEU A 45 -12.89 5.94 -5.12
N TRP A 46 -12.75 4.67 -5.50
CA TRP A 46 -13.85 3.87 -6.05
C TRP A 46 -14.97 3.65 -5.02
N GLY A 47 -14.63 3.25 -3.79
CA GLY A 47 -15.59 3.07 -2.70
C GLY A 47 -16.30 4.37 -2.33
N LEU A 48 -15.59 5.51 -2.32
CA LEU A 48 -16.17 6.85 -2.13
C LEU A 48 -17.12 7.23 -3.26
N SER A 49 -16.80 6.90 -4.51
CA SER A 49 -17.69 7.12 -5.66
C SER A 49 -19.00 6.33 -5.51
N VAL A 50 -18.90 5.07 -5.08
CA VAL A 50 -20.06 4.21 -4.77
C VAL A 50 -20.85 4.73 -3.57
N ALA A 51 -20.19 5.22 -2.51
CA ALA A 51 -20.88 5.75 -1.33
C ALA A 51 -21.54 7.11 -1.57
N ALA A 52 -20.90 7.99 -2.35
CA ALA A 52 -21.38 9.35 -2.61
C ALA A 52 -22.53 9.39 -3.60
N PHE A 53 -22.53 8.50 -4.61
CA PHE A 53 -23.53 8.53 -5.67
C PHE A 53 -24.35 7.23 -5.78
N GLY A 54 -23.97 6.16 -5.07
CA GLY A 54 -24.66 4.88 -5.08
C GLY A 54 -24.40 4.10 -6.37
N ILE A 55 -25.50 3.70 -7.00
CA ILE A 55 -25.59 2.97 -8.27
C ILE A 55 -24.70 3.57 -9.40
N PRO A 56 -24.72 4.88 -9.70
CA PRO A 56 -23.79 5.50 -10.65
C PRO A 56 -22.31 5.31 -10.30
N GLY A 57 -21.91 5.24 -9.03
CA GLY A 57 -20.51 4.98 -8.64
C GLY A 57 -20.01 3.60 -9.08
N LEU A 58 -20.91 2.62 -9.20
CA LEU A 58 -20.63 1.31 -9.82
C LEU A 58 -20.46 1.42 -11.35
N TYR A 59 -21.23 2.31 -11.99
CA TYR A 59 -21.20 2.49 -13.44
C TYR A 59 -20.04 3.35 -13.93
N ILE A 60 -19.49 4.29 -13.15
CA ILE A 60 -18.34 5.12 -13.56
C ILE A 60 -17.12 4.30 -14.05
N PRO A 61 -16.64 3.26 -13.33
CA PRO A 61 -15.53 2.44 -13.83
C PRO A 61 -15.90 1.66 -15.10
N ALA A 62 -17.15 1.18 -15.20
CA ALA A 62 -17.62 0.50 -16.41
C ALA A 62 -17.69 1.45 -17.61
N LEU A 63 -18.25 2.65 -17.43
CA LEU A 63 -18.36 3.69 -18.45
C LEU A 63 -17.00 4.23 -18.88
N ALA A 64 -16.02 4.31 -17.98
CA ALA A 64 -14.65 4.69 -18.32
C ALA A 64 -13.93 3.58 -19.11
N ALA A 65 -14.21 2.31 -18.83
CA ALA A 65 -13.60 1.18 -19.54
C ALA A 65 -14.11 1.03 -21.00
N VAL A 66 -15.36 1.38 -21.29
CA VAL A 66 -15.94 1.28 -22.65
C VAL A 66 -15.12 2.02 -23.72
N PRO A 67 -14.83 3.34 -23.60
CA PRO A 67 -14.02 4.05 -24.60
C PRO A 67 -12.56 3.57 -24.63
N VAL A 68 -12.01 3.09 -23.51
CA VAL A 68 -10.64 2.54 -23.43
C VAL A 68 -10.53 1.28 -24.27
N ILE A 69 -11.43 0.31 -24.07
CA ILE A 69 -11.47 -0.93 -24.83
C ILE A 69 -11.70 -0.63 -26.31
N TRP A 70 -12.61 0.29 -26.64
CA TRP A 70 -12.83 0.69 -28.04
C TRP A 70 -11.55 1.28 -28.65
N THR A 71 -10.88 2.21 -27.98
CA THR A 71 -9.62 2.78 -28.50
C THR A 71 -8.53 1.72 -28.66
N MET A 72 -8.43 0.76 -27.72
CA MET A 72 -7.51 -0.37 -27.79
C MET A 72 -7.80 -1.24 -29.03
N LEU A 73 -9.08 -1.55 -29.29
CA LEU A 73 -9.52 -2.30 -30.45
C LEU A 73 -9.19 -1.57 -31.76
N ILE A 74 -9.42 -0.25 -31.85
CA ILE A 74 -8.99 0.55 -33.01
C ILE A 74 -7.49 0.40 -33.22
N LEU A 75 -6.70 0.58 -32.16
CA LEU A 75 -5.24 0.59 -32.25
C LEU A 75 -4.69 -0.74 -32.76
N ILE A 76 -5.24 -1.87 -32.31
CA ILE A 76 -4.80 -3.21 -32.79
C ILE A 76 -5.29 -3.51 -34.21
N THR A 77 -6.47 -3.02 -34.62
CA THR A 77 -6.99 -3.23 -35.98
C THR A 77 -6.31 -2.32 -37.00
N ARG A 78 -5.69 -1.23 -36.55
CA ARG A 78 -4.88 -0.32 -37.37
C ARG A 78 -3.47 -0.83 -37.67
N GLY A 79 -3.18 -2.11 -37.40
CA GLY A 79 -1.92 -2.78 -37.78
C GLY A 79 -1.51 -2.52 -39.22
#